data_AF-A0A372IVL4-F1
#
_entry.id   AF-A0A372IVL4-F1
#
_cell.length_a   1.000
_cell.length_b   1.000
_cell.length_c   1.000
_cell.angle_alpha   90.00
_cell.angle_beta   90.00
_cell.angle_gamma   90.00
#
_symmetry.space_group_name_H-M   'P 1'
#
loop_
_entity.id
_entity.type
_entity.pdbx_description
1 polymer ?
#
loop_
_entity_poly.entity_id
_entity_poly.type
_entity_poly.pdbx_seq_one_letter_code
_entity_poly.pdbx_strand_id
1 'polypeptide(L)'
;MGEFVDEVTLLSRWLGRDVAADLSGVVPGWTAFRFRDAAVFEPDVSECSDRRYLVRGGTVREFVASRVTIDEAYAELCGDGALPAVA
;
A
#
# COMPACT_ATOMS: atom_id res chain seq x y z
N MET A 1 -11.83 -2.77 13.65
CA MET A 1 -10.50 -3.29 14.05
C MET A 1 -10.01 -4.40 13.13
N GLY A 2 -10.88 -5.09 12.36
CA GLY A 2 -10.47 -6.16 11.44
C GLY A 2 -9.84 -5.70 10.13
N GLU A 3 -10.30 -4.59 9.54
CA GLU A 3 -9.90 -4.16 8.20
C GLU A 3 -8.37 -4.02 8.05
N PHE A 4 -7.69 -3.45 9.06
CA PHE A 4 -6.23 -3.27 9.05
C PHE A 4 -5.46 -4.59 9.05
N VAL A 5 -6.02 -5.61 9.68
CA VAL A 5 -5.43 -6.96 9.71
C VAL A 5 -5.56 -7.63 8.36
N ASP A 6 -6.70 -7.44 7.67
CA ASP A 6 -6.91 -7.95 6.31
C ASP A 6 -5.94 -7.31 5.29
N GLU A 7 -5.73 -5.99 5.37
CA GLU A 7 -4.83 -5.26 4.48
C GLU A 7 -3.35 -5.67 4.68
N VAL A 8 -2.92 -5.83 5.93
CA VAL A 8 -1.58 -6.35 6.27
C VAL A 8 -1.41 -7.79 5.76
N THR A 9 -2.43 -8.63 5.92
CA THR A 9 -2.41 -10.03 5.47
C THR A 9 -2.30 -10.10 3.95
N LEU A 10 -3.08 -9.28 3.24
CA LEU A 10 -3.04 -9.22 1.78
C LEU A 10 -1.67 -8.78 1.27
N LEU A 11 -1.10 -7.73 1.85
CA LEU A 11 0.22 -7.25 1.46
C LEU A 11 1.31 -8.28 1.76
N SER A 12 1.23 -8.93 2.92
CA SER A 12 2.16 -10.01 3.31
C SER A 12 2.14 -11.15 2.28
N ARG A 13 0.95 -11.55 1.84
CA ARG A 13 0.77 -12.57 0.80
C ARG A 13 1.31 -12.12 -0.55
N TRP A 14 1.09 -10.86 -0.93
CA TRP A 14 1.55 -10.30 -2.20
C TRP A 14 3.08 -10.22 -2.28
N LEU A 15 3.74 -9.85 -1.18
CA LEU A 15 5.20 -9.78 -1.06
C LEU A 15 5.87 -11.13 -0.76
N GLY A 16 5.11 -12.13 -0.32
CA GLY A 16 5.66 -13.40 0.18
C GLY A 16 6.48 -13.24 1.47
N ARG A 17 6.19 -12.21 2.27
CA ARG A 17 6.90 -11.84 3.50
C ARG A 17 5.90 -11.49 4.60
N ASP A 18 6.25 -11.74 5.86
CA ASP A 18 5.42 -11.36 7.01
C ASP A 18 5.57 -9.86 7.36
N VAL A 19 4.70 -9.01 6.80
CA VAL A 19 4.71 -7.55 7.06
C VAL A 19 4.21 -7.24 8.47
N ALA A 20 3.37 -8.10 9.07
CA ALA A 20 2.89 -7.90 10.43
C ALA A 20 4.05 -7.95 11.44
N ALA A 21 4.99 -8.89 11.24
CA ALA A 21 6.21 -8.97 12.03
C ALA A 21 7.02 -7.66 11.93
N ASP A 22 7.18 -7.11 10.73
CA ASP A 22 7.94 -5.88 10.48
C ASP A 22 7.29 -4.61 11.07
N LEU A 23 5.96 -4.57 11.14
CA LEU A 23 5.20 -3.48 11.76
C LEU A 23 5.23 -3.54 13.30
N SER A 24 5.39 -4.74 13.87
CA SER A 24 5.33 -4.98 15.32
C SER A 24 6.68 -4.87 16.05
N GLY A 25 7.77 -4.67 15.30
CA GLY A 25 9.12 -4.54 15.86
C GLY A 25 9.29 -3.30 16.74
N VAL A 26 10.22 -3.38 17.70
CA VAL A 26 10.60 -2.24 18.58
C VAL A 26 11.09 -1.04 17.76
N VAL A 27 11.82 -1.32 16.68
CA VAL A 27 12.06 -0.40 15.58
C VAL A 27 11.32 -0.99 14.39
N PRO A 28 10.12 -0.49 14.06
CA PRO A 28 9.33 -1.07 12.99
C PRO A 28 10.03 -0.78 11.66
N GLY A 29 10.32 -1.84 10.90
CA GLY A 29 10.94 -1.72 9.57
C GLY A 29 9.97 -1.20 8.51
N TRP A 30 8.71 -0.98 8.91
CA TRP A 30 7.61 -0.53 8.08
C TRP A 30 6.75 0.46 8.87
N THR A 31 6.27 1.50 8.22
CA THR A 31 5.23 2.39 8.73
C THR A 31 3.95 2.13 7.96
N ALA A 32 2.81 2.20 8.64
CA ALA A 32 1.52 2.04 7.99
C ALA A 32 0.51 3.06 8.51
N PHE A 33 -0.28 3.62 7.60
CA PHE A 33 -1.29 4.63 7.92
C PHE A 33 -2.53 4.48 7.05
N ARG A 34 -3.63 5.07 7.52
CA ARG A 34 -4.91 5.07 6.79
C ARG A 34 -4.97 6.23 5.82
N PHE A 35 -5.42 5.95 4.61
CA PHE A 35 -5.72 6.95 3.59
C PHE A 35 -7.08 6.64 2.99
N ARG A 36 -8.12 7.42 3.36
CA ARG A 36 -9.52 7.14 2.97
C ARG A 36 -9.93 5.70 3.36
N ASP A 37 -10.51 4.92 2.45
CA ASP A 37 -10.82 3.49 2.61
C ASP A 37 -9.65 2.56 2.22
N ALA A 38 -8.43 3.08 2.13
CA ALA A 38 -7.23 2.32 1.85
C ALA A 38 -6.20 2.41 3.00
N ALA A 39 -5.25 1.48 2.99
CA ALA A 39 -4.08 1.48 3.86
C ALA A 39 -2.81 1.70 3.02
N VAL A 40 -1.92 2.58 3.49
CA VAL A 40 -0.61 2.81 2.89
C VAL A 40 0.45 2.21 3.78
N PHE A 41 1.40 1.50 3.16
CA PHE A 41 2.53 0.86 3.82
C PHE A 41 3.83 1.39 3.22
N GLU A 42 4.74 1.81 4.10
CA GLU A 42 6.02 2.42 3.78
C GLU A 42 7.15 1.60 4.42
N PRO A 43 8.00 0.92 3.65
CA PRO A 43 9.20 0.27 4.18
C PRO A 43 10.24 1.32 4.59
N ASP A 44 10.76 1.21 5.81
CA ASP A 44 11.78 2.09 6.39
C ASP A 44 13.22 1.75 5.92
N VAL A 45 13.40 0.62 5.20
CA VAL A 45 14.72 0.15 4.78
C VAL A 45 15.37 1.11 3.78
N SER A 46 16.51 1.69 4.17
CA SER A 46 17.36 2.64 3.42
C SER A 46 17.77 2.25 2.00
N GLU A 47 17.45 1.03 1.54
CA GLU A 47 17.73 0.55 0.17
C GLU A 47 16.50 0.63 -0.77
N CYS A 48 15.31 0.96 -0.24
CA CYS A 48 14.05 1.06 -1.02
C CYS A 48 13.11 2.17 -0.52
N SER A 49 13.65 3.20 0.13
CA SER A 49 12.91 4.27 0.85
C SER A 49 11.89 5.06 0.05
N ASP A 50 11.78 4.83 -1.25
CA ASP A 50 10.88 5.56 -2.14
C ASP A 50 9.65 4.73 -2.55
N ARG A 51 9.67 3.41 -2.35
CA ARG A 51 8.53 2.54 -2.69
C ARG A 51 7.51 2.53 -1.58
N ARG A 52 6.24 2.64 -1.93
CA ARG A 52 5.09 2.57 -1.03
C ARG A 52 4.06 1.62 -1.61
N TYR A 53 3.27 1.01 -0.73
CA TYR A 53 2.23 0.08 -1.12
C TYR A 53 0.88 0.58 -0.63
N LEU A 54 -0.05 0.80 -1.56
CA LEU A 54 -1.42 1.16 -1.28
C LEU A 54 -2.29 -0.09 -1.40
N VAL A 55 -3.06 -0.39 -0.37
CA VAL A 55 -3.94 -1.54 -0.28
C VAL A 55 -5.36 -1.09 -0.11
N ARG A 56 -6.25 -1.54 -0.99
CA ARG A 56 -7.67 -1.17 -0.99
C ARG A 56 -8.53 -2.35 -1.42
N GLY A 57 -9.48 -2.76 -0.57
CA GLY A 57 -10.54 -3.70 -0.95
C GLY A 57 -10.10 -5.02 -1.60
N GLY A 58 -8.89 -5.50 -1.31
CA GLY A 58 -8.33 -6.72 -1.93
C GLY A 58 -7.32 -6.48 -3.06
N THR A 59 -7.09 -5.23 -3.44
CA THR A 59 -6.08 -4.86 -4.46
C THR A 59 -4.87 -4.21 -3.79
N VAL A 60 -3.68 -4.58 -4.25
CA VAL A 60 -2.39 -3.99 -3.83
C VAL A 60 -1.81 -3.24 -5.01
N ARG A 61 -1.31 -2.02 -4.77
CA ARG A 61 -0.56 -1.23 -5.73
C ARG A 61 0.74 -0.75 -5.13
N GLU A 62 1.85 -1.07 -5.79
CA GLU A 62 3.15 -0.44 -5.53
C GLU A 62 3.25 0.90 -6.28
N PHE A 63 3.81 1.92 -5.64
CA PHE A 63 4.14 3.19 -6.28
C PHE A 63 5.40 3.79 -5.67
N VAL A 64 6.03 4.72 -6.40
CA VAL A 64 7.24 5.43 -5.95
C VAL A 64 6.86 6.85 -5.54
N ALA A 65 7.06 7.22 -4.28
CA ALA A 65 6.60 8.48 -3.71
C ALA A 65 7.18 9.73 -4.38
N SER A 66 8.41 9.64 -4.90
CA SER A 66 9.07 10.68 -5.69
C SER A 66 8.51 10.85 -7.10
N ARG A 67 7.68 9.90 -7.59
CA ARG A 67 7.12 9.93 -8.95
C ARG A 67 5.60 10.06 -8.97
N VAL A 68 4.92 9.48 -7.98
CA VAL A 68 3.47 9.37 -7.93
C VAL A 68 3.03 9.67 -6.50
N THR A 69 2.08 10.58 -6.35
CA THR A 69 1.49 10.89 -5.05
C THR A 69 0.53 9.79 -4.60
N ILE A 70 0.23 9.75 -3.29
CA ILE A 70 -0.74 8.78 -2.73
C ILE A 70 -2.12 8.99 -3.38
N ASP A 71 -2.52 10.24 -3.64
CA ASP A 71 -3.79 10.57 -4.30
C ASP A 71 -3.87 10.03 -5.73
N GLU A 72 -2.80 10.14 -6.52
CA GLU A 72 -2.75 9.60 -7.88
C GLU A 72 -2.79 8.07 -7.87
N ALA A 73 -1.97 7.43 -7.03
CA ALA A 73 -1.98 5.98 -6.88
C ALA A 73 -3.36 5.45 -6.42
N TYR A 74 -4.03 6.21 -5.56
CA TYR A 74 -5.39 5.92 -5.10
C TYR A 74 -6.43 6.12 -6.20
N ALA A 75 -6.33 7.21 -6.98
CA ALA A 75 -7.24 7.47 -8.10
C ALA A 75 -7.17 6.35 -9.13
N GLU A 76 -5.98 5.83 -9.42
CA GLU A 76 -5.82 4.71 -10.33
C GLU A 76 -6.33 3.38 -9.75
N LEU A 77 -6.18 3.12 -8.45
CA LEU A 77 -6.84 1.98 -7.79
C LEU A 77 -8.37 2.09 -7.78
N CYS A 78 -8.90 3.31 -7.78
CA CYS A 78 -10.33 3.57 -7.89
C CYS A 78 -10.82 3.62 -9.35
N GLY A 79 -9.88 3.73 -10.30
CA GLY A 79 -10.09 4.04 -11.70
C GLY A 79 -10.43 2.86 -12.60
N ASP A 80 -10.53 1.64 -12.09
CA ASP A 80 -11.10 0.48 -12.83
C ASP A 80 -12.64 0.61 -13.02
N GLY A 81 -13.13 1.86 -13.14
CA GLY A 81 -14.53 2.24 -13.31
C GLY A 81 -14.78 3.49 -14.18
N ALA A 82 -13.76 4.10 -14.80
CA ALA A 82 -13.92 5.16 -15.82
C ALA A 82 -12.55 5.42 -16.51
N LEU A 83 -12.32 5.23 -17.82
CA LEU A 83 -13.17 5.36 -19.01
C LEU A 83 -12.70 4.42 -20.14
N PRO A 84 -13.58 4.00 -21.07
CA PRO A 84 -13.14 3.49 -22.36
C PRO A 84 -12.35 4.58 -23.09
N ALA A 85 -11.22 4.21 -23.68
CA ALA A 85 -10.53 5.03 -24.66
C ALA A 85 -11.48 5.25 -25.87
N VAL A 86 -12.14 6.40 -25.89
CA VAL A 86 -12.71 7.04 -27.08
C VAL A 86 -11.85 8.29 -27.28
N ALA A 87 -11.22 8.56 -28.42
CA ALA A 87 -11.40 8.12 -29.80
C ALA A 87 -10.05 7.95 -30.51
#